data_AF-A0A955K3M3-F1
#
_entry.id   AF-A0A955K3M3-F1
#
_cell.length_a   1.000
_cell.length_b   1.000
_cell.length_c   1.000
_cell.angle_alpha   90.00
_cell.angle_beta   90.00
_cell.angle_gamma   90.00
#
_symmetry.space_group_name_H-M   'P 1'
#
loop_
_entity.id
_entity.type
_entity.pdbx_description
1 polymer ?
#
loop_
_entity_poly.entity_id
_entity_poly.type
_entity_poly.pdbx_seq_one_letter_code
_entity_poly.pdbx_strand_id
1 'polypeptide(L)'
;MKITAIKQQVKNSERVSVFVDGKYSFSLTLDQLIDQMLKKDLELDEGRVKNLKKLSDEGKIRARTLEWLLNRPHSERELRDYLFKKKCEKEL
;
A
#
# COMPACT_ATOMS: atom_id res chain seq x y z
N MET A 1 -7.10 6.95 -17.09
CA MET A 1 -8.02 6.23 -16.17
C MET A 1 -8.50 7.21 -15.10
N LYS A 2 -9.74 7.14 -14.61
CA LYS A 2 -10.28 8.16 -13.70
C LYS A 2 -10.65 7.59 -12.32
N ILE A 3 -10.31 8.30 -11.24
CA ILE A 3 -10.77 7.92 -9.89
C ILE A 3 -12.27 8.19 -9.78
N THR A 4 -13.06 7.12 -9.68
CA THR A 4 -14.53 7.22 -9.60
C THR A 4 -15.03 7.28 -8.17
N ALA A 5 -14.35 6.61 -7.25
CA ALA A 5 -14.71 6.61 -5.84
C ALA A 5 -13.51 6.36 -4.94
N ILE A 6 -13.56 6.94 -3.75
CA ILE A 6 -12.64 6.67 -2.64
C ILE A 6 -13.55 6.36 -1.46
N LYS A 7 -13.43 5.15 -0.91
CA LYS A 7 -14.26 4.69 0.20
C LYS A 7 -13.38 4.23 1.35
N GLN A 8 -13.70 4.65 2.57
CA GLN A 8 -13.04 4.13 3.76
C GLN A 8 -13.35 2.63 3.92
N GLN A 9 -12.38 1.85 4.38
CA GLN A 9 -12.55 0.42 4.60
C GLN A 9 -13.32 0.16 5.90
N VAL A 10 -14.21 -0.81 5.89
CA VAL A 10 -15.09 -1.13 7.04
C VAL A 10 -14.29 -1.63 8.26
N LYS A 11 -13.26 -2.44 8.04
CA LYS A 11 -12.46 -3.04 9.13
C LYS A 11 -11.28 -2.19 9.59
N ASN A 12 -10.86 -1.21 8.78
CA ASN A 12 -9.70 -0.39 9.06
C ASN A 12 -9.97 1.04 8.57
N SER A 13 -10.32 1.91 9.51
CA SER A 13 -10.65 3.32 9.24
C SER A 13 -9.45 4.12 8.72
N GLU A 14 -8.22 3.68 8.98
CA GLU A 14 -7.01 4.33 8.49
C GLU A 14 -6.70 4.00 7.03
N ARG A 15 -7.49 3.09 6.42
CA ARG A 15 -7.33 2.66 5.03
C ARG A 15 -8.53 3.02 4.17
N VAL A 16 -8.21 3.35 2.93
CA VAL A 16 -9.17 3.74 1.89
C VAL A 16 -9.00 2.87 0.66
N SER A 17 -10.11 2.37 0.14
CA SER A 17 -10.21 1.66 -1.12
C SER A 17 -10.44 2.66 -2.26
N VAL A 18 -9.56 2.64 -3.26
CA VAL A 18 -9.62 3.51 -4.43
C VAL A 18 -10.19 2.74 -5.62
N PHE A 19 -11.22 3.32 -6.23
CA PHE A 19 -11.89 2.80 -7.41
C PHE A 19 -11.50 3.63 -8.62
N VAL A 20 -11.06 2.94 -9.67
CA VAL A 20 -10.66 3.53 -10.95
C VAL A 20 -11.61 2.98 -12.01
N ASP A 21 -12.24 3.88 -12.77
CA ASP A 21 -13.23 3.54 -13.80
C ASP A 21 -14.34 2.58 -13.30
N GLY A 22 -14.76 2.78 -12.04
CA GLY A 22 -15.83 2.00 -11.40
C GLY A 22 -15.37 0.66 -10.81
N LYS A 23 -14.11 0.25 -11.02
CA LYS A 23 -13.56 -1.01 -10.51
C LYS A 23 -12.59 -0.74 -9.36
N TYR A 24 -12.58 -1.62 -8.37
CA TYR A 24 -11.58 -1.59 -7.31
C TYR A 24 -10.18 -1.76 -7.93
N SER A 25 -9.23 -0.89 -7.58
CA SER A 25 -7.87 -0.93 -8.12
C SER A 25 -6.82 -1.22 -7.04
N PHE A 26 -6.81 -0.44 -5.96
CA PHE A 26 -5.85 -0.58 -4.87
C PHE A 26 -6.36 0.07 -3.57
N SER A 27 -5.64 -0.13 -2.47
CA SER A 27 -5.98 0.43 -1.15
C SER A 27 -4.80 1.14 -0.52
N LEU A 28 -4.95 2.41 -0.16
CA LEU A 28 -3.92 3.24 0.47
C LEU A 28 -4.25 3.52 1.93
N THR A 29 -3.28 3.98 2.70
CA THR A 29 -3.54 4.63 4.00
C THR A 29 -4.01 6.07 3.79
N LEU A 30 -4.63 6.66 4.82
CA LEU A 30 -5.03 8.07 4.81
C LEU A 30 -3.85 9.00 4.52
N ASP A 31 -2.70 8.78 5.14
CA ASP A 31 -1.49 9.58 4.91
C ASP A 31 -1.03 9.50 3.44
N GLN A 32 -0.97 8.29 2.88
CA GLN A 32 -0.59 8.08 1.48
C GLN A 32 -1.58 8.74 0.52
N LEU A 33 -2.86 8.79 0.86
CA LEU A 33 -3.87 9.48 0.05
C LEU A 33 -3.65 11.00 0.04
N ILE A 34 -3.30 11.58 1.20
CA ILE A 34 -3.02 13.01 1.34
C ILE A 34 -1.71 13.36 0.62
N ASP A 35 -0.63 12.60 0.85
CA ASP A 35 0.68 12.80 0.22
C ASP A 35 0.61 12.75 -1.31
N GLN A 36 -0.19 11.83 -1.84
CA GLN A 36 -0.37 11.67 -3.28
C GLN A 36 -1.43 12.62 -3.86
N MET A 37 -2.04 13.47 -3.03
CA MET A 37 -3.11 14.41 -3.35
C MET A 37 -4.23 13.79 -4.21
N LEU A 38 -4.62 12.55 -3.89
CA LEU A 38 -5.63 11.84 -4.67
C LEU A 38 -7.02 12.40 -4.36
N LYS A 39 -7.74 12.78 -5.41
CA LYS A 39 -9.09 13.33 -5.33
C LYS A 39 -10.03 12.55 -6.23
N LYS A 40 -11.31 12.55 -5.89
CA LYS A 40 -12.34 12.06 -6.80
C LYS A 40 -12.28 12.86 -8.10
N ASP A 41 -12.53 12.20 -9.21
CA ASP A 41 -12.48 12.75 -10.56
C ASP A 41 -11.07 13.08 -11.10
N LEU A 42 -10.01 12.73 -10.37
CA LEU A 42 -8.63 12.86 -10.87
C LEU A 42 -8.36 11.85 -12.00
N GLU A 43 -7.75 12.34 -13.08
CA GLU A 43 -7.20 11.48 -14.14
C GLU A 43 -5.81 10.98 -13.75
N LEU A 44 -5.63 9.67 -13.90
CA LEU A 44 -4.40 8.94 -13.64
C LEU A 44 -3.94 8.26 -14.93
N ASP A 45 -2.64 8.37 -15.18
CA ASP A 45 -1.92 7.56 -16.17
C ASP A 45 -1.64 6.15 -15.62
N GLU A 46 -1.46 5.17 -16.52
CA GLU A 46 -1.15 3.79 -16.14
C GLU A 46 0.14 3.67 -15.30
N GLY A 47 1.16 4.46 -15.62
CA GLY A 47 2.41 4.49 -14.85
C GLY A 47 2.18 4.97 -13.42
N ARG A 48 1.31 5.97 -13.24
CA ARG A 48 0.96 6.48 -11.91
C ARG A 48 0.15 5.47 -11.11
N VAL A 49 -0.79 4.77 -11.74
CA VAL A 49 -1.54 3.68 -11.09
C VAL A 49 -0.60 2.55 -10.64
N LYS A 50 0.39 2.20 -11.45
CA LYS A 50 1.38 1.17 -11.10
C LYS A 50 2.23 1.58 -9.89
N ASN A 51 2.67 2.84 -9.84
CA ASN A 51 3.42 3.37 -8.70
C ASN A 51 2.58 3.38 -7.42
N LEU A 52 1.31 3.79 -7.50
CA LEU A 52 0.39 3.77 -6.35
C LEU A 52 0.11 2.35 -5.86
N LYS A 53 0.02 1.37 -6.76
CA LYS A 53 -0.08 -0.05 -6.40
C LYS A 53 1.16 -0.53 -5.65
N LYS A 54 2.35 -0.21 -6.17
CA LYS A 54 3.63 -0.55 -5.52
C LYS A 54 3.72 0.06 -4.12
N LEU A 55 3.39 1.34 -3.97
CA LEU A 55 3.35 2.05 -2.69
C LEU A 55 2.37 1.39 -1.69
N SER A 56 1.19 0.98 -2.15
CA SER A 56 0.20 0.26 -1.35
C SER A 56 0.76 -1.08 -0.82
N ASP A 57 1.47 -1.82 -1.68
CA ASP A 57 2.00 -3.13 -1.33
C ASP A 57 3.21 -3.04 -0.41
N GLU A 58 4.11 -2.07 -0.63
CA GLU A 58 5.19 -1.72 0.29
C GLU A 58 4.66 -1.34 1.67
N GLY A 59 3.61 -0.53 1.73
CA GLY A 59 2.97 -0.16 3.00
C GLY A 59 2.43 -1.36 3.78
N LYS A 60 1.81 -2.34 3.10
CA LYS A 60 1.34 -3.59 3.74
C LYS A 60 2.50 -4.43 4.28
N ILE A 61 3.58 -4.53 3.52
CA ILE A 61 4.75 -5.30 3.92
C ILE A 61 5.42 -4.63 5.12
N ARG A 62 5.63 -3.31 5.06
CA ARG A 62 6.21 -2.53 6.15
C ARG A 62 5.43 -2.70 7.46
N ALA A 63 4.09 -2.58 7.41
CA ALA A 63 3.26 -2.78 8.60
C ALA A 63 3.44 -4.19 9.21
N ARG A 64 3.39 -5.24 8.37
CA ARG A 64 3.60 -6.63 8.82
C ARG A 64 5.01 -6.87 9.37
N THR A 65 6.02 -6.26 8.75
CA THR A 65 7.40 -6.35 9.18
C THR A 65 7.59 -5.67 10.53
N LEU A 66 6.96 -4.51 10.75
CA LEU A 66 6.98 -3.83 12.06
C LEU A 66 6.27 -4.67 13.13
N GLU A 67 5.09 -5.19 12.85
CA GLU A 67 4.39 -6.12 13.76
C GLU A 67 5.27 -7.33 14.11
N TRP A 68 5.96 -7.88 13.11
CA TRP A 68 6.88 -9.00 13.32
C TRP A 68 8.09 -8.61 14.19
N LEU A 69 8.72 -7.46 13.91
CA LEU A 69 9.87 -6.93 14.67
C LEU A 69 9.51 -6.57 16.12
N LEU A 70 8.27 -6.17 16.38
CA LEU A 70 7.82 -5.77 17.72
C LEU A 70 7.54 -6.97 18.64
N ASN A 71 7.39 -8.19 18.10
CA ASN A 71 7.10 -9.37 18.93
C ASN A 71 8.28 -9.77 19.82
N ARG A 72 9.51 -9.62 19.32
CA ARG A 72 10.76 -9.88 20.05
C ARG A 72 11.95 -9.27 19.27
N PRO A 73 13.13 -9.14 19.89
CA PRO A 73 14.34 -8.81 19.15
C PRO A 73 14.61 -9.85 18.04
N HIS A 74 14.90 -9.34 16.85
CA HIS A 74 15.28 -10.13 15.68
C HIS A 74 16.62 -9.63 15.13
N SER A 75 17.43 -10.55 14.62
CA SER A 75 18.66 -10.24 13.90
C SER A 75 18.37 -9.70 12.50
N GLU A 76 19.34 -8.97 11.93
CA GLU A 76 19.25 -8.49 10.54
C GLU A 76 19.06 -9.64 9.54
N ARG A 77 19.71 -10.79 9.77
CA ARG A 77 19.55 -11.97 8.91
C ARG A 77 18.13 -12.49 8.92
N GLU A 78 17.50 -12.61 10.09
CA GLU A 78 16.10 -13.03 10.19
C GLU A 78 15.17 -12.07 9.46
N LEU A 79 15.44 -10.76 9.53
CA LEU A 79 14.67 -9.75 8.80
C LEU A 79 14.82 -9.91 7.28
N ARG A 80 16.05 -10.09 6.76
CA ARG A 80 16.30 -10.33 5.34
C ARG A 80 15.57 -11.60 4.87
N ASP A 81 15.68 -12.69 5.63
CA ASP A 81 14.99 -13.95 5.33
C ASP A 81 13.47 -13.79 5.36
N TYR A 82 12.93 -13.02 6.32
CA TYR A 82 11.51 -12.73 6.42
C TYR A 82 11.00 -11.96 5.19
N LEU A 83 11.69 -10.89 4.80
CA LEU A 83 11.33 -10.07 3.64
C LEU A 83 11.46 -10.86 2.33
N PHE A 84 12.50 -11.69 2.20
CA PHE A 84 12.67 -12.59 1.05
C PHE A 84 11.51 -13.58 0.92
N LYS A 85 11.10 -14.22 2.03
CA LYS A 85 9.93 -15.12 2.06
C LYS A 85 8.62 -14.42 1.69
N LYS A 86 8.50 -13.11 1.98
CA LYS A 86 7.32 -12.31 1.62
C LYS A 86 7.32 -11.82 0.16
N LYS A 87 8.28 -12.24 -0.67
CA LYS A 87 8.44 -11.83 -2.07
C LYS A 87 8.58 -10.32 -2.24
N CYS A 88 9.33 -9.65 -1.36
CA CYS A 88 9.87 -8.34 -1.72
C CYS A 88 10.77 -8.50 -2.96
N GLU A 89 10.65 -7.58 -3.91
CA GLU A 89 11.58 -7.46 -5.04
C GLU A 89 13.02 -7.49 -4.52
N LYS A 90 13.93 -8.14 -5.26
CA LYS A 90 15.26 -8.61 -4.82
C LYS A 90 16.27 -7.51 -4.40
N GLU A 91 15.85 -6.27 -4.20
CA GLU A 91 16.72 -5.16 -3.79
C GLU A 91 16.40 -4.74 -2.34
N LEU A 92 17.03 -5.44 -1.39
CA LEU A 92 17.12 -5.10 0.04
C LEU A 92 18.51 -5.48 0.56
#